data_AF-A0AA37SNY7-F1
#
_entry.id   AF-A0AA37SNY7-F1
#
_cell.length_a   1.000
_cell.length_b   1.000
_cell.length_c   1.000
_cell.angle_alpha   90.00
_cell.angle_beta   90.00
_cell.angle_gamma   90.00
#
_symmetry.space_group_name_H-M   'P 1'
#
loop_
_entity.id
_entity.type
_entity.pdbx_description
1 polymer ?
#
loop_
_entity_poly.entity_id
_entity_poly.type
_entity_poly.pdbx_seq_one_letter_code
_entity_poly.pdbx_strand_id
1 'polypeptide(L)'
;MRTYISLAIVLTLLLSSCNTTKVITPPQAQVQDVDTTPCQYKATLLDYTSNANCQFLFQLEDGTKLLPSSMPTVDIPFYDKKVVLIGYRAYDSENTKTSSKCGVEDKIVEITCIQEWKDPSDTTPKKHEDCEPVKNVFKNSWMPDVVNAVKPQKILEYKYDLGYLYIFQKADARHLYDCLGNKMCDTDDNGDCSSLISTIGKGKVIQVLRN
;
A
#
# COMPACT_ATOMS: atom_id res chain seq x y z
N MET A 1 8.12 31.25 99.18
CA MET A 1 8.40 31.91 97.90
C MET A 1 7.49 31.30 96.84
N ARG A 2 6.52 32.08 96.36
CA ARG A 2 5.59 31.71 95.29
C ARG A 2 6.08 32.38 94.02
N THR A 3 6.20 31.62 92.93
CA THR A 3 6.42 32.17 91.59
C THR A 3 5.33 31.60 90.69
N TYR A 4 4.56 32.51 90.11
CA TYR A 4 3.53 32.27 89.10
C TYR A 4 4.18 32.09 87.73
N ILE A 5 3.71 31.12 86.93
CA ILE A 5 3.86 31.14 85.47
C ILE A 5 2.53 30.73 84.82
N SER A 6 1.94 31.73 84.17
CA SER A 6 1.16 31.80 82.93
C SER A 6 0.90 30.49 82.16
N LEU A 7 -0.32 30.15 81.73
CA LEU A 7 -1.22 30.77 80.73
C LEU A 7 -1.18 30.00 79.38
N ALA A 8 -2.36 29.85 78.79
CA ALA A 8 -2.71 29.45 77.41
C ALA A 8 -2.97 27.94 77.18
N ILE A 9 -4.23 27.48 77.11
CA ILE A 9 -5.28 27.69 76.09
C ILE A 9 -5.07 26.81 74.85
N VAL A 10 -5.93 25.77 74.79
CA VAL A 10 -6.76 25.33 73.65
C VAL A 10 -6.06 24.86 72.38
N LEU A 11 -6.40 23.63 71.95
CA LEU A 11 -7.04 23.32 70.66
C LEU A 11 -6.65 21.90 70.21
N THR A 12 -7.23 20.87 70.81
CA THR A 12 -7.13 19.50 70.28
C THR A 12 -8.16 19.32 69.18
N LEU A 13 -7.73 19.60 67.95
CA LEU A 13 -8.46 19.29 66.72
C LEU A 13 -8.56 17.77 66.53
N LEU A 14 -9.80 17.32 66.39
CA LEU A 14 -10.21 16.03 65.85
C LEU A 14 -9.60 15.85 64.45
N LEU A 15 -8.73 14.84 64.29
CA LEU A 15 -8.35 14.34 62.97
C LEU A 15 -8.97 12.96 62.75
N SER A 16 -9.89 12.97 61.79
CA SER A 16 -10.66 11.89 61.23
C SER A 16 -9.78 10.79 60.64
N SER A 17 -10.05 9.55 61.02
CA SER A 17 -9.54 8.35 60.36
C SER A 17 -10.16 8.19 58.97
N CYS A 18 -9.40 8.51 57.92
CA CYS A 18 -9.70 8.09 56.56
C CYS A 18 -9.35 6.61 56.39
N ASN A 19 -10.36 5.75 56.33
CA ASN A 19 -10.22 4.38 55.85
C ASN A 19 -9.95 4.42 54.34
N THR A 20 -8.68 4.30 53.96
CA THR A 20 -8.26 4.14 52.57
C THR A 20 -8.65 2.73 52.09
N THR A 21 -9.79 2.61 51.44
CA THR A 21 -10.15 1.45 50.63
C THR A 21 -9.11 1.31 49.52
N LYS A 22 -8.21 0.33 49.63
CA LYS A 22 -7.32 -0.05 48.53
C LYS A 22 -8.18 -0.56 47.37
N VAL A 23 -8.36 0.28 46.36
CA VAL A 23 -8.86 -0.14 45.05
C VAL A 23 -7.80 -1.08 44.48
N ILE A 24 -8.14 -2.36 44.40
CA ILE A 24 -7.34 -3.35 43.69
C ILE A 24 -7.54 -3.05 42.20
N THR A 25 -6.61 -2.31 41.61
CA THR A 25 -6.54 -2.13 40.16
C THR A 25 -6.25 -3.51 39.55
N PRO A 26 -7.05 -4.00 38.58
CA PRO A 26 -6.72 -5.21 37.85
C PRO A 26 -5.31 -5.07 37.24
N PRO A 27 -4.51 -6.15 37.16
CA PRO A 27 -3.22 -6.10 36.51
C PRO A 27 -3.40 -5.56 35.09
N GLN A 28 -2.87 -4.36 34.86
CA GLN A 28 -2.82 -3.79 33.52
C GLN A 28 -1.96 -4.73 32.69
N ALA A 29 -2.59 -5.42 31.73
CA ALA A 29 -1.88 -6.10 30.67
C ALA A 29 -0.88 -5.09 30.08
N GLN A 30 0.40 -5.40 30.18
CA GLN A 30 1.45 -4.63 29.54
C GLN A 30 1.13 -4.67 28.05
N VAL A 31 0.66 -3.55 27.51
CA VAL A 31 0.56 -3.35 26.07
C VAL A 31 2.00 -3.41 25.59
N GLN A 32 2.40 -4.55 25.01
CA GLN A 32 3.66 -4.67 24.31
C GLN A 32 3.68 -3.56 23.27
N ASP A 33 4.64 -2.65 23.37
CA ASP A 33 4.96 -1.70 22.31
C ASP A 33 5.10 -2.50 21.02
N VAL A 34 4.13 -2.34 20.12
CA VAL A 34 4.24 -2.89 18.78
C VAL A 34 5.39 -2.11 18.16
N ASP A 35 6.57 -2.72 18.14
CA ASP A 35 7.75 -2.22 17.47
C ASP A 35 7.45 -2.14 15.96
N THR A 36 6.81 -1.03 15.55
CA THR A 36 6.46 -0.75 14.18
C THR A 36 7.69 -0.20 13.49
N THR A 37 8.50 -1.07 12.90
CA THR A 37 9.55 -0.64 11.98
C THR A 37 8.90 0.20 10.86
N PRO A 38 9.34 1.45 10.63
CA PRO A 38 8.73 2.33 9.65
C PRO A 38 8.90 1.80 8.21
N CYS A 39 7.95 2.16 7.34
CA CYS A 39 7.95 1.81 5.91
C CYS A 39 8.96 2.65 5.15
N GLN A 40 10.24 2.28 5.25
CA GLN A 40 11.33 3.07 4.70
C GLN A 40 12.13 2.34 3.61
N TYR A 41 11.97 1.03 3.48
CA TYR A 41 12.71 0.25 2.50
C TYR A 41 11.93 0.20 1.20
N LYS A 42 12.50 0.76 0.13
CA LYS A 42 11.96 0.60 -1.21
C LYS A 42 12.23 -0.82 -1.70
N ALA A 43 11.17 -1.51 -2.12
CA ALA A 43 11.24 -2.87 -2.60
C ALA A 43 10.43 -3.05 -3.89
N THR A 44 10.95 -3.90 -4.78
CA THR A 44 10.26 -4.36 -5.98
C THR A 44 9.63 -5.72 -5.69
N LEU A 45 8.33 -5.88 -5.91
CA LEU A 45 7.66 -7.17 -5.85
C LEU A 45 8.09 -8.03 -7.02
N LEU A 46 8.47 -9.28 -6.75
CA LEU A 46 8.70 -10.29 -7.76
C LEU A 46 7.62 -11.35 -7.63
N ASP A 47 6.88 -11.60 -8.70
CA ASP A 47 5.84 -12.63 -8.74
C ASP A 47 6.47 -14.00 -8.99
N TYR A 48 6.39 -14.87 -7.98
CA TYR A 48 6.86 -16.25 -8.03
C TYR A 48 5.71 -17.24 -7.88
N THR A 49 4.45 -16.83 -8.00
CA THR A 49 3.26 -17.66 -7.74
C THR A 49 3.20 -18.96 -8.57
N SER A 50 3.97 -19.06 -9.65
CA SER A 50 4.18 -20.30 -10.42
C SER A 50 4.98 -21.37 -9.69
N ASN A 51 5.69 -21.01 -8.61
CA ASN A 51 6.42 -21.92 -7.73
C ASN A 51 5.62 -22.12 -6.45
N ALA A 52 5.13 -23.35 -6.21
CA ALA A 52 4.29 -23.64 -5.04
C ALA A 52 4.92 -23.31 -3.67
N ASN A 53 6.26 -23.14 -3.62
CA ASN A 53 6.99 -22.81 -2.41
C ASN A 53 7.32 -21.31 -2.28
N CYS A 54 7.02 -20.50 -3.30
CA CYS A 54 7.29 -19.06 -3.35
C CYS A 54 6.03 -18.33 -3.83
N GLN A 55 5.43 -17.44 -3.04
CA GLN A 55 4.36 -16.59 -3.55
C GLN A 55 4.96 -15.33 -4.15
N PHE A 56 5.30 -14.37 -3.29
CA PHE A 56 5.95 -13.11 -3.67
C PHE A 56 7.28 -12.99 -2.96
N LEU A 57 8.25 -12.36 -3.62
CA LEU A 57 9.47 -11.86 -2.98
C LEU A 57 9.50 -10.35 -3.02
N PHE A 58 10.09 -9.74 -2.00
CA PHE A 58 10.44 -8.33 -2.00
C PHE A 58 11.92 -8.19 -2.29
N GLN A 59 12.28 -7.59 -3.42
CA GLN A 59 13.66 -7.29 -3.75
C GLN A 59 14.00 -5.85 -3.36
N LEU A 60 14.95 -5.68 -2.43
CA LEU A 60 15.46 -4.38 -2.01
C LEU A 60 16.34 -3.75 -3.11
N GLU A 61 16.64 -2.46 -2.97
CA GLU A 61 17.50 -1.72 -3.92
C GLU A 61 18.93 -2.30 -4.05
N ASP A 62 19.44 -2.95 -3.00
CA ASP A 62 20.74 -3.63 -3.01
C ASP A 62 20.70 -5.03 -3.68
N GLY A 63 19.52 -5.45 -4.14
CA GLY A 63 19.30 -6.75 -4.78
C GLY A 63 18.89 -7.87 -3.82
N THR A 64 18.94 -7.64 -2.50
CA THR A 64 18.53 -8.62 -1.47
C THR A 64 17.08 -9.02 -1.66
N LYS A 65 16.80 -10.32 -1.71
CA LYS A 65 15.45 -10.88 -1.84
C LYS A 65 14.94 -11.36 -0.49
N LEU A 66 13.80 -10.82 -0.10
CA LEU A 66 13.13 -11.14 1.14
C LEU A 66 11.91 -12.01 0.86
N LEU A 67 11.84 -13.17 1.50
CA LEU A 67 10.65 -14.01 1.52
C LEU A 67 9.79 -13.65 2.74
N PRO A 68 8.57 -13.14 2.54
CA PRO A 68 7.65 -12.88 3.65
C PRO A 68 7.17 -14.20 4.27
N SER A 69 7.38 -14.34 5.57
CA SER A 69 6.74 -15.37 6.40
C SER A 69 5.34 -14.96 6.86
N SER A 70 5.16 -13.67 7.08
CA SER A 70 3.92 -13.00 7.44
C SER A 70 3.96 -11.55 6.91
N MET A 71 2.78 -10.99 6.68
CA MET A 71 2.61 -9.61 6.24
C MET A 71 1.23 -9.07 6.67
N PRO A 72 1.07 -7.76 6.88
CA PRO A 72 -0.22 -7.17 7.15
C PRO A 72 -1.14 -7.30 5.94
N THR A 73 -2.45 -7.35 6.18
CA THR A 73 -3.45 -7.19 5.13
C THR A 73 -3.45 -5.74 4.66
N VAL A 74 -3.27 -5.51 3.37
CA VAL A 74 -3.31 -4.19 2.74
C VAL A 74 -4.18 -4.21 1.51
N ASP A 75 -4.83 -3.08 1.22
CA ASP A 75 -5.61 -2.87 0.00
C ASP A 75 -4.71 -2.34 -1.13
N ILE A 76 -3.61 -3.06 -1.39
CA ILE A 76 -2.65 -2.75 -2.45
C ILE A 76 -2.58 -3.98 -3.35
N PRO A 77 -2.81 -3.86 -4.67
CA PRO A 77 -2.69 -5.01 -5.57
C PRO A 77 -1.23 -5.41 -5.72
N PHE A 78 -0.94 -6.71 -5.64
CA PHE A 78 0.39 -7.29 -5.79
C PHE A 78 0.51 -7.91 -7.19
N TYR A 79 1.45 -7.40 -7.98
CA TYR A 79 1.80 -7.93 -9.29
C TYR A 79 3.29 -7.74 -9.53
N ASP A 80 3.83 -8.51 -10.47
CA ASP A 80 5.25 -8.50 -10.79
C ASP A 80 5.78 -7.08 -11.10
N LYS A 81 6.93 -6.75 -10.53
CA LYS A 81 7.67 -5.49 -10.66
C LYS A 81 7.02 -4.26 -10.04
N LYS A 82 5.92 -4.39 -9.30
CA LYS A 82 5.37 -3.27 -8.53
C LYS A 82 6.39 -2.80 -7.49
N VAL A 83 6.52 -1.48 -7.33
CA VAL A 83 7.39 -0.89 -6.31
C VAL A 83 6.57 -0.45 -5.11
N VAL A 84 7.02 -0.79 -3.90
CA VAL A 84 6.38 -0.45 -2.64
C VAL A 84 7.42 0.00 -1.61
N LEU A 85 6.97 0.66 -0.56
CA LEU A 85 7.75 0.86 0.67
C LEU A 85 7.34 -0.22 1.68
N ILE A 86 8.33 -0.85 2.30
CA ILE A 86 8.11 -1.86 3.33
C ILE A 86 8.91 -1.53 4.60
N GLY A 87 8.38 -2.00 5.72
CA GLY A 87 9.14 -2.25 6.95
C GLY A 87 9.25 -3.76 7.14
N TYR A 88 10.37 -4.26 7.65
CA TYR A 88 10.54 -5.70 7.87
C TYR A 88 11.44 -6.00 9.06
N ARG A 89 11.25 -7.19 9.63
CA ARG A 89 12.13 -7.78 10.66
C ARG A 89 12.67 -9.11 10.17
N ALA A 90 13.98 -9.26 10.20
CA ALA A 90 14.61 -10.55 9.94
C ALA A 90 14.46 -11.45 11.17
N TYR A 91 14.21 -12.74 10.94
CA TYR A 91 14.30 -13.71 12.03
C TYR A 91 15.74 -13.86 12.49
N ASP A 92 15.91 -13.88 13.81
CA ASP A 92 17.20 -14.26 14.40
C ASP A 92 17.48 -15.73 14.09
N SER A 93 18.67 -15.98 13.55
CA SER A 93 19.15 -17.28 13.09
C SER A 93 19.28 -18.29 14.23
N GLU A 94 19.38 -17.82 15.47
CA GLU A 94 19.51 -18.67 16.66
C GLU A 94 18.17 -19.25 17.13
N ASN A 95 17.05 -18.55 16.91
CA ASN A 95 15.75 -18.91 17.50
C ASN A 95 14.66 -19.28 16.50
N THR A 96 14.88 -19.08 15.20
CA THR A 96 13.85 -19.29 14.19
C THR A 96 14.47 -19.82 12.90
N LYS A 97 14.82 -21.11 12.88
CA LYS A 97 15.07 -21.82 11.62
C LYS A 97 13.75 -22.04 10.89
N THR A 98 13.30 -21.03 10.17
CA THR A 98 12.31 -21.23 9.11
C THR A 98 13.07 -21.82 7.93
N SER A 99 13.02 -23.13 7.74
CA SER A 99 13.53 -23.76 6.52
C SER A 99 12.56 -23.45 5.38
N SER A 100 12.86 -22.40 4.62
CA SER A 100 12.12 -22.11 3.40
C SER A 100 12.45 -23.14 2.32
N LYS A 101 11.43 -23.52 1.55
CA LYS A 101 11.54 -24.37 0.36
C LYS A 101 11.64 -23.56 -0.93
N CYS A 102 11.63 -22.23 -0.84
CA CYS A 102 11.64 -21.34 -1.99
C CYS A 102 13.02 -21.33 -2.67
N GLY A 103 14.10 -21.23 -1.88
CA GLY A 103 15.49 -21.44 -2.31
C GLY A 103 16.08 -20.34 -3.19
N VAL A 104 15.39 -19.21 -3.34
CA VAL A 104 15.82 -18.06 -4.17
C VAL A 104 15.88 -16.76 -3.38
N GLU A 105 15.39 -16.77 -2.15
CA GLU A 105 15.46 -15.73 -1.15
C GLU A 105 16.82 -15.69 -0.46
N ASP A 106 17.23 -14.50 -0.04
CA ASP A 106 18.41 -14.28 0.78
C ASP A 106 18.05 -14.32 2.27
N LYS A 107 16.82 -13.87 2.63
CA LYS A 107 16.31 -13.82 4.00
C LYS A 107 14.82 -14.13 4.06
N ILE A 108 14.40 -14.75 5.16
CA ILE A 108 12.99 -14.89 5.54
C ILE A 108 12.69 -13.80 6.57
N VAL A 109 11.63 -13.04 6.36
CA VAL A 109 11.30 -11.86 7.15
C VAL A 109 9.83 -11.83 7.53
N GLU A 110 9.50 -11.12 8.60
CA GLU A 110 8.17 -10.59 8.85
C GLU A 110 8.08 -9.20 8.20
N ILE A 111 7.10 -8.97 7.35
CA ILE A 111 6.80 -7.63 6.84
C ILE A 111 5.93 -6.94 7.88
N THR A 112 6.41 -5.83 8.46
CA THR A 112 5.71 -5.09 9.52
C THR A 112 4.77 -4.03 8.96
N CYS A 113 5.06 -3.52 7.76
CA CYS A 113 4.21 -2.56 7.07
C CYS A 113 4.45 -2.60 5.55
N ILE A 114 3.45 -2.20 4.79
CA ILE A 114 3.51 -2.05 3.32
C ILE A 114 2.78 -0.77 2.95
N GLN A 115 3.41 0.07 2.13
CA GLN A 115 2.85 1.30 1.60
C GLN A 115 3.10 1.39 0.11
N GLU A 116 2.16 1.97 -0.62
CA GLU A 116 2.35 2.24 -2.03
C GLU A 116 3.48 3.26 -2.21
N TRP A 117 4.47 2.91 -3.02
CA TRP A 117 5.51 3.86 -3.38
C TRP A 117 4.97 4.78 -4.47
N LYS A 118 4.79 6.05 -4.11
CA LYS A 118 4.48 7.10 -5.08
C LYS A 118 5.80 7.65 -5.60
N ASP A 119 6.04 7.47 -6.89
CA ASP A 119 7.23 8.05 -7.51
C ASP A 119 7.17 9.58 -7.33
N PRO A 120 8.15 10.22 -6.67
CA PRO A 120 8.16 11.68 -6.55
C PRO A 120 8.33 12.37 -7.91
N SER A 121 8.79 11.64 -8.93
CA SER A 121 8.82 12.07 -10.33
C SER A 121 7.55 11.69 -11.10
N ASP A 122 6.53 11.16 -10.44
CA ASP A 122 5.25 10.86 -11.04
C ASP A 122 4.61 12.15 -11.57
N THR A 123 4.73 12.37 -12.88
CA THR A 123 4.11 13.48 -13.59
C THR A 123 2.65 13.18 -13.93
N THR A 124 2.02 12.21 -13.27
CA THR A 124 0.62 11.88 -13.53
C THR A 124 -0.24 13.12 -13.28
N PRO A 125 -0.97 13.58 -14.31
CA PRO A 125 -1.84 14.73 -14.17
C PRO A 125 -2.90 14.45 -13.10
N LYS A 126 -3.26 15.47 -12.32
CA LYS A 126 -4.32 15.38 -11.30
C LYS A 126 -5.66 15.88 -11.80
N LYS A 127 -5.66 16.58 -12.94
CA LYS A 127 -6.82 17.13 -13.61
C LYS A 127 -6.72 16.87 -15.10
N HIS A 128 -7.86 16.77 -15.77
CA HIS A 128 -7.89 16.44 -17.19
C HIS A 128 -7.16 17.50 -18.05
N GLU A 129 -7.22 18.78 -17.67
CA GLU A 129 -6.57 19.87 -18.43
C GLU A 129 -5.05 19.79 -18.41
N ASP A 130 -4.47 19.09 -17.43
CA ASP A 130 -3.02 18.89 -17.28
C ASP A 130 -2.52 17.68 -18.09
N CYS A 131 -3.42 16.93 -18.73
CA CYS A 131 -3.07 15.71 -19.45
C CYS A 131 -2.35 16.01 -20.77
N GLU A 132 -1.14 15.45 -20.90
CA GLU A 132 -0.41 15.39 -22.16
C GLU A 132 -0.62 14.04 -22.88
N PRO A 133 -0.41 13.98 -24.21
CA PRO A 133 -0.36 12.71 -24.94
C PRO A 133 0.63 11.72 -24.33
N VAL A 134 0.27 10.44 -24.27
CA VAL A 134 1.14 9.41 -23.72
C VAL A 134 2.29 9.13 -24.69
N LYS A 135 3.52 9.46 -24.27
CA LYS A 135 4.74 9.17 -25.04
C LYS A 135 5.16 7.71 -24.96
N ASN A 136 4.93 7.07 -23.81
CA ASN A 136 5.26 5.67 -23.58
C ASN A 136 4.27 5.06 -22.58
N VAL A 137 3.50 4.08 -23.03
CA VAL A 137 2.49 3.37 -22.24
C VAL A 137 3.08 2.73 -20.98
N PHE A 138 4.30 2.20 -21.07
CA PHE A 138 4.95 1.49 -19.96
C PHE A 138 5.65 2.41 -18.96
N LYS A 139 5.72 3.72 -19.25
CA LYS A 139 6.23 4.74 -18.31
C LYS A 139 5.12 5.58 -17.69
N ASN A 140 3.89 5.43 -18.16
CA ASN A 140 2.75 6.03 -17.50
C ASN A 140 2.47 5.26 -16.19
N SER A 141 1.99 5.94 -15.15
CA SER A 141 1.80 5.35 -13.82
C SER A 141 0.73 4.26 -13.77
N TRP A 142 -0.37 4.44 -14.49
CA TRP A 142 -1.56 3.59 -14.38
C TRP A 142 -1.74 2.64 -15.57
N MET A 143 -1.25 3.02 -16.76
CA MET A 143 -1.43 2.20 -17.95
C MET A 143 -0.79 0.80 -17.86
N PRO A 144 0.40 0.58 -17.26
CA PRO A 144 0.98 -0.76 -17.11
C PRO A 144 0.04 -1.72 -16.36
N ASP A 145 -0.65 -1.22 -15.34
CA ASP A 145 -1.58 -2.00 -14.53
C ASP A 145 -2.79 -2.44 -15.38
N VAL A 146 -3.33 -1.51 -16.17
CA VAL A 146 -4.42 -1.79 -17.12
C VAL A 146 -3.97 -2.75 -18.21
N VAL A 147 -2.76 -2.58 -18.77
CA VAL A 147 -2.18 -3.52 -19.74
C VAL A 147 -2.10 -4.92 -19.16
N ASN A 148 -1.64 -5.03 -17.91
CA ASN A 148 -1.51 -6.31 -17.24
C ASN A 148 -2.86 -6.97 -16.93
N ALA A 149 -3.87 -6.19 -16.54
CA ALA A 149 -5.19 -6.69 -16.21
C ALA A 149 -6.02 -7.06 -17.46
N VAL A 150 -6.04 -6.18 -18.47
CA VAL A 150 -6.89 -6.31 -19.66
C VAL A 150 -6.25 -7.21 -20.73
N LYS A 151 -4.92 -7.31 -20.75
CA LYS A 151 -4.14 -7.96 -21.83
C LYS A 151 -4.57 -7.47 -23.23
N PRO A 152 -4.52 -6.16 -23.51
CA PRO A 152 -4.97 -5.63 -24.79
C PRO A 152 -4.01 -6.00 -25.92
N GLN A 153 -4.52 -6.13 -27.14
CA GLN A 153 -3.71 -6.29 -28.34
C GLN A 153 -3.25 -4.94 -28.91
N LYS A 154 -4.00 -3.87 -28.65
CA LYS A 154 -3.66 -2.51 -29.08
C LYS A 154 -4.24 -1.46 -28.15
N ILE A 155 -3.59 -0.31 -28.12
CA ILE A 155 -4.00 0.86 -27.35
C ILE A 155 -4.17 2.04 -28.30
N LEU A 156 -5.35 2.65 -28.27
CA LEU A 156 -5.71 3.81 -29.07
C LEU A 156 -5.84 5.03 -28.17
N GLU A 157 -5.28 6.15 -28.62
CA GLU A 157 -5.39 7.48 -28.00
C GLU A 157 -6.35 8.34 -28.81
N TYR A 158 -7.17 9.11 -28.11
CA TYR A 158 -8.12 10.05 -28.67
C TYR A 158 -7.95 11.40 -28.01
N LYS A 159 -7.93 12.46 -28.82
CA LYS A 159 -8.02 13.82 -28.31
C LYS A 159 -9.47 14.12 -27.96
N TYR A 160 -9.70 14.64 -26.76
CA TYR A 160 -11.01 15.01 -26.24
C TYR A 160 -10.94 16.45 -25.69
N ASP A 161 -12.09 17.12 -25.56
CA ASP A 161 -12.10 18.55 -25.20
C ASP A 161 -11.42 18.85 -23.86
N LEU A 162 -11.53 17.93 -22.90
CA LEU A 162 -10.91 18.05 -21.58
C LEU A 162 -9.54 17.38 -21.49
N GLY A 163 -9.03 16.71 -22.53
CA GLY A 163 -7.74 16.02 -22.46
C GLY A 163 -7.64 14.86 -23.44
N TYR A 164 -7.35 13.67 -22.93
CA TYR A 164 -7.18 12.47 -23.75
C TYR A 164 -7.98 11.30 -23.21
N LEU A 165 -8.46 10.46 -24.13
CA LEU A 165 -9.08 9.17 -23.82
C LEU A 165 -8.25 8.05 -24.41
N TYR A 166 -8.27 6.91 -23.74
CA TYR A 166 -7.49 5.73 -24.11
C TYR A 166 -8.39 4.51 -24.19
N ILE A 167 -8.35 3.82 -25.33
CA ILE A 167 -9.02 2.53 -25.51
C ILE A 167 -7.98 1.43 -25.48
N PHE A 168 -8.11 0.52 -24.51
CA PHE A 168 -7.40 -0.74 -24.45
C PHE A 168 -8.27 -1.79 -25.13
N GLN A 169 -7.86 -2.22 -26.33
CA GLN A 169 -8.65 -3.12 -27.16
C GLN A 169 -8.07 -4.53 -27.16
N LYS A 170 -8.91 -5.51 -26.83
CA LYS A 170 -8.73 -6.95 -27.09
C LYS A 170 -9.61 -7.37 -28.28
N ALA A 171 -9.61 -8.66 -28.64
CA ALA A 171 -10.32 -9.17 -29.81
C ALA A 171 -11.80 -8.74 -29.82
N ASP A 172 -12.50 -9.04 -28.71
CA ASP A 172 -13.96 -8.86 -28.62
C ASP A 172 -14.39 -7.80 -27.61
N ALA A 173 -13.45 -7.07 -26.99
CA ALA A 173 -13.81 -5.98 -26.10
C ALA A 173 -12.86 -4.79 -26.13
N ARG A 174 -13.39 -3.68 -25.60
CA ARG A 174 -12.74 -2.39 -25.52
C ARG A 174 -12.99 -1.83 -24.13
N HIS A 175 -11.93 -1.37 -23.49
CA HIS A 175 -12.01 -0.71 -22.19
C HIS A 175 -11.56 0.74 -22.38
N LEU A 176 -12.47 1.68 -22.11
CA LEU A 176 -12.26 3.12 -22.26
C LEU A 176 -11.84 3.71 -20.92
N TYR A 177 -10.75 4.45 -20.93
CA TYR A 177 -10.21 5.16 -19.78
C TYR A 177 -10.00 6.63 -20.12
N ASP A 178 -10.13 7.49 -19.12
CA ASP A 178 -9.66 8.86 -19.22
C ASP A 178 -8.13 8.95 -18.99
N CYS A 179 -7.56 10.15 -19.15
CA CYS A 179 -6.14 10.36 -18.98
C CYS A 179 -5.62 10.26 -17.54
N LEU A 180 -6.53 10.28 -16.56
CA LEU A 180 -6.21 10.12 -15.14
C LEU A 180 -6.23 8.63 -14.72
N GLY A 181 -6.58 7.72 -15.64
CA GLY A 181 -6.66 6.29 -15.38
C GLY A 181 -8.01 5.82 -14.85
N ASN A 182 -9.04 6.66 -14.86
CA ASN A 182 -10.39 6.25 -14.48
C ASN A 182 -11.03 5.46 -15.63
N LYS A 183 -11.53 4.26 -15.32
CA LYS A 183 -12.34 3.48 -16.26
C LYS A 183 -13.67 4.20 -16.49
N MET A 184 -13.93 4.60 -17.72
CA MET A 184 -15.19 5.24 -18.10
C MET A 184 -16.26 4.20 -18.44
N CYS A 185 -15.90 3.21 -19.25
CA CYS A 185 -16.78 2.10 -19.61
C CYS A 185 -15.99 0.95 -20.26
N ASP A 186 -16.65 -0.18 -20.47
CA ASP A 186 -16.19 -1.22 -21.38
C ASP A 186 -17.37 -1.87 -22.11
N THR A 187 -17.05 -2.66 -23.13
CA THR A 187 -18.04 -3.34 -23.99
C THR A 187 -18.38 -4.76 -23.54
N ASP A 188 -17.71 -5.30 -22.52
CA ASP A 188 -18.07 -6.60 -21.92
C ASP A 188 -19.27 -6.42 -20.97
N ASP A 189 -19.34 -5.29 -20.30
CA ASP A 189 -20.48 -4.87 -19.51
C ASP A 189 -21.63 -4.46 -20.46
N ASN A 190 -22.86 -4.88 -20.17
CA ASN A 190 -24.10 -4.60 -20.94
C ASN A 190 -24.47 -3.09 -21.04
N GLY A 191 -23.52 -2.18 -20.87
CA GLY A 191 -23.67 -0.74 -20.98
C GLY A 191 -23.51 -0.21 -22.40
N ASP A 192 -23.85 1.07 -22.58
CA ASP A 192 -23.86 1.77 -23.86
C ASP A 192 -22.44 2.21 -24.34
N CYS A 193 -21.40 1.48 -23.95
CA CYS A 193 -20.01 1.85 -24.24
C CYS A 193 -19.70 1.82 -25.74
N SER A 194 -20.36 0.92 -26.49
CA SER A 194 -20.26 0.84 -27.94
C SER A 194 -20.66 2.15 -28.63
N SER A 195 -21.75 2.78 -28.18
CA SER A 195 -22.22 4.05 -28.74
C SER A 195 -21.25 5.18 -28.44
N LEU A 196 -20.75 5.27 -27.21
CA LEU A 196 -19.74 6.26 -26.83
C LEU A 196 -18.48 6.10 -27.69
N ILE A 197 -17.92 4.89 -27.78
CA ILE A 197 -16.72 4.61 -28.58
C ILE A 197 -16.94 4.94 -30.06
N SER A 198 -18.14 4.67 -30.60
CA SER A 198 -18.46 5.00 -32.00
C SER A 198 -18.48 6.51 -32.25
N THR A 199 -18.88 7.30 -31.25
CA THR A 199 -18.98 8.77 -31.33
C THR A 199 -17.61 9.43 -31.28
N ILE A 200 -16.67 8.88 -30.51
CA ILE A 200 -15.30 9.43 -30.36
C ILE A 200 -14.48 9.29 -31.67
N GLY A 201 -14.89 8.40 -32.58
CA GLY A 201 -14.36 8.32 -33.94
C GLY A 201 -13.10 7.46 -34.08
N LYS A 202 -12.13 7.89 -34.90
CA LYS A 202 -10.90 7.14 -35.19
C LYS A 202 -9.74 7.62 -34.32
N GLY A 203 -9.27 6.76 -33.43
CA GLY A 203 -8.14 7.05 -32.54
C GLY A 203 -6.79 6.81 -33.21
N LYS A 204 -5.75 7.40 -32.64
CA LYS A 204 -4.35 7.14 -33.00
C LYS A 204 -3.87 5.89 -32.27
N VAL A 205 -3.34 4.92 -32.99
CA VAL A 205 -2.69 3.76 -32.35
C VAL A 205 -1.37 4.21 -31.73
N ILE A 206 -1.25 4.10 -30.40
CA ILE A 206 -0.03 4.48 -29.66
C ILE A 206 0.79 3.26 -29.23
N GLN A 207 0.18 2.07 -29.19
CA GLN A 207 0.87 0.82 -28.88
C GLN A 207 0.16 -0.37 -29.53
N VAL A 208 0.96 -1.29 -30.07
CA VAL A 208 0.52 -2.64 -30.46
C VAL A 208 1.26 -3.63 -29.57
N LEU A 209 0.52 -4.56 -28.96
CA LEU A 209 1.04 -5.55 -28.03
C LEU A 209 0.89 -6.93 -28.65
N ARG A 210 1.95 -7.73 -28.57
CA ARG A 210 1.91 -9.14 -28.95
C ARG A 210 1.71 -9.92 -27.67
N ASN A 211 0.49 -10.43 -27.49
CA ASN A 211 0.18 -11.41 -26.46
C ASN A 211 0.60 -12.80 -26.94
#